data_AF-A0A1G2DSP4-F1
#
_entry.id   AF-A0A1G2DSP4-F1
#
_cell.length_a   1.000
_cell.length_b   1.000
_cell.length_c   1.000
_cell.angle_alpha   90.00
_cell.angle_beta   90.00
_cell.angle_gamma   90.00
#
_symmetry.space_group_name_H-M   'P 1'
#
loop_
_entity.id
_entity.type
_entity.pdbx_description
1 polymer ?
#
loop_
_entity_poly.entity_id
_entity_poly.type
_entity_poly.pdbx_seq_one_letter_code
_entity_poly.pdbx_strand_id
1 'polypeptide(L)'
;MKGKKIVLVMLTALFVLVWGLGACTTTMQEYDLVGPYSEGRARVWKNGTWFHIGLDGKPMYAERYDFVGSYSEGRAWVEKGGTYFHIGLDGKPVYAERYDFVGSYSEGRAWVRKDGEEFHIGLDGKPVYAERYYSVGSYSEGRARVWKNGTWFHIGLTGKRIAE
;
A
#
# COMPACT_ATOMS: atom_id res chain seq x y z
N MET A 1 -0.15 10.19 28.83
CA MET A 1 1.02 9.35 28.45
C MET A 1 0.65 8.68 27.13
N LYS A 2 1.36 8.77 25.99
CA LYS A 2 2.80 8.90 25.74
C LYS A 2 3.03 9.65 24.41
N GLY A 3 4.04 10.52 24.43
CA GLY A 3 4.83 11.08 23.33
C GLY A 3 4.25 11.20 21.92
N LYS A 4 3.96 12.44 21.50
CA LYS A 4 4.07 12.85 20.10
C LYS A 4 5.52 12.62 19.67
N LYS A 5 5.77 11.61 18.83
CA LYS A 5 7.07 11.44 18.17
C LYS A 5 7.12 12.41 17.00
N ILE A 6 7.73 13.57 17.24
CA ILE A 6 8.09 14.54 16.20
C ILE A 6 9.22 13.88 15.40
N VAL A 7 8.93 13.48 14.16
CA VAL A 7 9.99 13.05 13.23
C VAL A 7 10.57 14.31 12.61
N LEU A 8 11.74 14.69 13.11
CA LEU A 8 12.56 15.77 12.60
C LEU A 8 13.33 15.28 11.37
N VAL A 9 12.98 15.75 10.17
CA VAL A 9 13.85 15.59 8.99
C VAL A 9 14.80 16.79 8.99
N MET A 10 15.98 16.61 9.59
CA MET A 10 17.06 17.60 9.64
C MET A 10 17.62 17.82 8.23
N LEU A 11 17.42 19.01 7.66
CA LEU A 11 18.39 19.59 6.74
C LEU A 11 19.12 20.70 7.50
N THR A 12 20.43 20.51 7.69
CA THR A 12 21.31 21.39 8.46
C THR A 12 21.19 22.85 8.03
N ALA A 13 20.77 23.74 8.94
CA ALA A 13 20.87 25.18 8.76
C ALA A 13 22.02 25.71 9.61
N LEU A 14 23.12 26.09 8.96
CA LEU A 14 24.19 26.89 9.57
C LEU A 14 23.69 28.35 9.64
N PHE A 15 23.73 28.93 10.84
CA PHE A 15 23.36 30.32 11.11
C PHE A 15 24.16 31.29 10.21
N VAL A 16 23.48 32.09 9.39
CA VAL A 16 24.09 33.25 8.72
C VAL A 16 23.26 34.49 9.02
N LEU A 17 23.81 35.35 9.89
CA LEU A 17 23.39 36.72 10.14
C LEU A 17 23.89 37.60 8.99
N VAL A 18 23.08 37.86 7.95
CA VAL A 18 23.30 39.02 7.05
C VAL A 18 21.94 39.51 6.52
N TRP A 19 21.76 40.82 6.58
CA TRP A 19 20.58 41.55 6.15
C TRP A 19 20.39 41.45 4.62
N GLY A 20 19.17 41.16 4.19
CA GLY A 20 18.74 41.23 2.80
C GLY A 20 18.94 39.95 2.02
N LEU A 21 17.87 39.14 1.95
CA LEU A 21 17.45 38.24 0.87
C LEU A 21 16.29 37.41 1.44
N GLY A 22 15.26 37.21 0.62
CA GLY A 22 13.96 36.68 1.04
C GLY A 22 14.08 35.52 2.03
N ALA A 23 13.31 35.62 3.13
CA ALA A 23 13.17 34.53 4.07
C ALA A 23 12.75 33.27 3.29
N CYS A 24 13.70 32.36 3.07
CA CYS A 24 13.39 31.02 2.60
C CYS A 24 12.75 30.32 3.79
N THR A 25 11.44 30.52 3.95
CA THR A 25 10.63 29.81 4.93
C THR A 25 10.48 28.38 4.44
N THR A 26 11.43 27.53 4.81
CA THR A 26 11.29 26.08 4.69
C THR A 26 10.09 25.67 5.53
N THR A 27 8.92 25.59 4.89
CA THR A 27 7.67 25.25 5.56
C THR A 27 7.72 23.76 5.88
N MET A 28 7.96 23.43 7.15
CA MET A 28 7.93 22.05 7.62
C MET A 28 6.50 21.53 7.54
N GLN A 29 6.31 20.43 6.82
CA GLN A 29 4.99 19.82 6.66
C GLN A 29 4.76 18.82 7.79
N GLU A 30 3.84 19.15 8.68
CA GLU A 30 3.51 18.29 9.82
C GLU A 30 2.43 17.25 9.44
N TYR A 31 2.55 16.05 10.00
CA TYR A 31 1.62 14.93 9.85
C TYR A 31 1.30 14.34 11.23
N ASP A 32 0.08 13.83 11.39
CA ASP A 32 -0.37 13.30 12.67
C ASP A 32 0.23 11.91 12.94
N LEU A 33 0.35 11.09 11.90
CA LEU A 33 1.07 9.81 11.93
C LEU A 33 1.88 9.61 10.65
N VAL A 34 3.05 9.00 10.80
CA VAL A 34 3.93 8.59 9.69
C VAL A 34 4.29 7.12 9.88
N GLY A 35 3.97 6.30 8.88
CA GLY A 35 4.34 4.89 8.83
C GLY A 35 5.80 4.69 8.38
N PRO A 36 6.29 3.44 8.39
CA PRO A 36 7.61 3.13 7.85
C PRO A 36 7.67 3.43 6.35
N TYR A 37 8.87 3.78 5.88
CA TYR A 37 9.13 3.90 4.46
C TYR A 37 9.18 2.51 3.80
N SER A 38 8.53 2.38 2.64
CA SER A 38 8.64 1.25 1.72
C SER A 38 8.81 1.81 0.31
N GLU A 39 9.79 1.29 -0.43
CA GLU A 39 10.11 1.76 -1.79
C GLU A 39 10.30 3.29 -1.91
N GLY A 40 10.87 3.92 -0.89
CA GLY A 40 11.09 5.37 -0.85
C GLY A 40 9.85 6.22 -0.54
N ARG A 41 8.77 5.60 -0.02
CA ARG A 41 7.49 6.27 0.27
C ARG A 41 6.99 5.90 1.66
N ALA A 42 6.39 6.84 2.37
CA ALA A 42 5.74 6.58 3.65
C ALA A 42 4.24 6.88 3.56
N ARG A 43 3.41 6.03 4.18
CA ARG A 43 2.01 6.35 4.41
C ARG A 43 1.90 7.33 5.58
N VAL A 44 1.04 8.31 5.45
CA VAL A 44 0.79 9.31 6.48
C VAL A 44 -0.69 9.50 6.71
N TRP A 45 -1.04 9.84 7.95
CA TRP A 45 -2.37 10.26 8.33
C TRP A 45 -2.35 11.75 8.64
N LYS A 46 -3.29 12.49 8.06
CA LYS A 46 -3.50 13.91 8.32
C LYS A 46 -4.93 14.30 8.02
N ASN A 47 -5.53 15.12 8.89
CA ASN A 47 -6.89 15.64 8.71
C ASN A 47 -7.93 14.53 8.47
N GLY A 48 -7.82 13.41 9.19
CA GLY A 48 -8.77 12.31 9.08
C GLY A 48 -8.59 11.39 7.87
N THR A 49 -7.59 11.60 7.02
CA THR A 49 -7.39 10.80 5.80
C THR A 49 -5.96 10.29 5.65
N TRP A 50 -5.79 9.22 4.88
CA TRP A 50 -4.50 8.60 4.56
C TRP A 50 -4.05 8.91 3.13
N PHE A 51 -2.73 9.07 2.95
CA PHE A 51 -2.05 9.21 1.65
C PHE A 51 -0.56 8.91 1.80
N HIS A 52 0.21 9.05 0.71
CA HIS A 52 1.65 8.81 0.69
C HIS A 52 2.46 10.08 0.50
N ILE A 53 3.62 10.11 1.14
CA ILE A 53 4.65 11.14 0.97
C ILE A 53 5.93 10.54 0.40
N GLY A 54 6.66 11.35 -0.36
CA GLY A 54 8.01 11.04 -0.81
C GLY A 54 9.07 11.29 0.27
N LEU A 55 10.33 11.02 -0.06
CA LEU A 55 11.49 11.30 0.82
C LEU A 55 11.66 12.79 1.13
N ASP A 56 11.11 13.67 0.29
CA ASP A 56 11.10 15.12 0.51
C ASP A 56 10.01 15.57 1.50
N GLY A 57 9.23 14.61 2.04
CA GLY A 57 8.15 14.87 2.97
C GLY A 57 6.89 15.44 2.34
N LYS A 58 6.82 15.57 1.01
CA LYS A 58 5.66 16.15 0.32
C LYS A 58 4.66 15.06 -0.10
N PRO A 59 3.35 15.37 -0.11
CA PRO A 59 2.35 14.47 -0.66
C PRO A 59 2.67 14.11 -2.11
N MET A 60 2.64 12.83 -2.43
CA MET A 60 2.93 12.35 -3.79
C MET A 60 1.81 12.65 -4.79
N TYR A 61 0.58 12.79 -4.30
CA TYR A 61 -0.63 13.00 -5.10
C TYR A 61 -1.70 13.73 -4.29
N ALA A 62 -2.74 14.23 -4.98
CA ALA A 62 -3.81 15.03 -4.38
C ALA A 62 -4.92 14.18 -3.73
N GLU A 63 -5.20 12.99 -4.27
CA GLU A 63 -6.21 12.09 -3.73
C GLU A 63 -5.97 11.70 -2.26
N ARG A 64 -7.07 11.48 -1.54
CA ARG A 64 -7.10 11.05 -0.14
C ARG A 64 -7.98 9.82 0.00
N TYR A 65 -7.62 8.97 0.95
CA TYR A 65 -8.20 7.65 1.15
C TYR A 65 -8.60 7.42 2.61
N ASP A 66 -9.53 6.50 2.82
CA ASP A 66 -9.97 6.10 4.15
C ASP A 66 -8.85 5.30 4.84
N PHE A 67 -8.11 4.50 4.07
CA PHE A 67 -6.90 3.84 4.51
C PHE A 67 -5.95 3.56 3.33
N VAL A 68 -4.63 3.48 3.61
CA VAL A 68 -3.63 3.07 2.60
C VAL A 68 -2.64 2.06 3.18
N GLY A 69 -2.32 1.04 2.40
CA GLY A 69 -1.24 0.10 2.63
C GLY A 69 0.13 0.67 2.24
N SER A 70 1.20 -0.05 2.57
CA SER A 70 2.54 0.28 2.05
C SER A 70 2.66 -0.09 0.57
N TYR A 71 3.53 0.62 -0.15
CA TYR A 71 3.92 0.23 -1.50
C TYR A 71 4.68 -1.12 -1.51
N SER A 72 4.34 -1.96 -2.47
CA SER A 72 5.01 -3.21 -2.84
C SER A 72 4.86 -3.41 -4.34
N GLU A 73 5.98 -3.67 -5.04
CA GLU A 73 6.05 -3.80 -6.50
C GLU A 73 5.47 -2.57 -7.23
N GLY A 74 5.72 -1.38 -6.69
CA GLY A 74 5.24 -0.12 -7.27
C GLY A 74 3.75 0.14 -7.13
N ARG A 75 3.02 -0.65 -6.31
CA ARG A 75 1.59 -0.47 -6.06
C ARG A 75 1.29 -0.47 -4.56
N ALA A 76 0.27 0.28 -4.16
CA ALA A 76 -0.26 0.24 -2.80
C ALA A 76 -1.74 -0.10 -2.85
N TRP A 77 -2.23 -0.89 -1.91
CA TRP A 77 -3.67 -1.03 -1.73
C TRP A 77 -4.23 0.14 -0.94
N VAL A 78 -5.49 0.47 -1.19
CA VAL A 78 -6.23 1.53 -0.50
C VAL A 78 -7.65 1.10 -0.22
N GLU A 79 -8.23 1.72 0.80
CA GLU A 79 -9.66 1.68 1.08
C GLU A 79 -10.29 3.03 0.71
N LYS A 80 -11.42 2.97 0.00
CA LYS A 80 -12.27 4.14 -0.25
C LYS A 80 -13.73 3.72 -0.34
N GLY A 81 -14.57 4.33 0.50
CA GLY A 81 -16.02 4.07 0.53
C GLY A 81 -16.35 2.61 0.85
N GLY A 82 -15.58 1.98 1.73
CA GLY A 82 -15.77 0.57 2.14
C GLY A 82 -15.35 -0.46 1.10
N THR A 83 -14.65 -0.06 0.04
CA THR A 83 -14.11 -0.97 -0.97
C THR A 83 -12.60 -0.83 -1.11
N TYR A 84 -11.95 -1.91 -1.52
CA TYR A 84 -10.50 -2.03 -1.60
C TYR A 84 -10.03 -2.20 -3.04
N PHE A 85 -8.92 -1.55 -3.39
CA PHE A 85 -8.27 -1.64 -4.71
C PHE A 85 -6.83 -1.16 -4.64
N HIS A 86 -6.10 -1.25 -5.75
CA HIS A 86 -4.72 -0.80 -5.84
C HIS A 86 -4.58 0.53 -6.58
N ILE A 87 -3.62 1.33 -6.13
CA ILE A 87 -3.20 2.58 -6.76
C ILE A 87 -1.78 2.50 -7.30
N GLY A 88 -1.51 3.31 -8.31
CA GLY A 88 -0.17 3.56 -8.83
C GLY A 88 0.50 4.73 -8.12
N LEU A 89 1.71 5.07 -8.57
CA LEU A 89 2.51 6.17 -8.00
C LEU A 89 1.85 7.55 -8.10
N ASP A 90 0.98 7.72 -9.09
CA ASP A 90 0.20 8.94 -9.31
C ASP A 90 -1.02 9.06 -8.39
N GLY A 91 -1.23 8.07 -7.52
CA GLY A 91 -2.35 8.04 -6.61
C GLY A 91 -3.67 7.64 -7.26
N LYS A 92 -3.68 7.10 -8.49
CA LYS A 92 -4.92 6.71 -9.16
C LYS A 92 -5.13 5.21 -9.15
N PRO A 93 -6.39 4.73 -9.17
CA PRO A 93 -6.68 3.32 -9.33
C PRO A 93 -6.02 2.76 -10.60
N VAL A 94 -5.32 1.63 -10.50
CA VAL A 94 -4.67 0.97 -11.65
C VAL A 94 -5.62 0.06 -12.43
N TYR A 95 -6.83 -0.16 -11.93
CA TYR A 95 -7.93 -0.88 -12.57
C TYR A 95 -9.29 -0.45 -12.00
N ALA A 96 -10.38 -0.79 -12.71
CA ALA A 96 -11.74 -0.38 -12.36
C ALA A 96 -12.42 -1.25 -11.29
N GLU A 97 -12.07 -2.53 -11.23
CA GLU A 97 -12.67 -3.50 -10.30
C GLU A 97 -12.47 -3.11 -8.83
N ARG A 98 -13.42 -3.49 -7.97
CA ARG A 98 -13.40 -3.24 -6.52
C ARG A 98 -13.64 -4.54 -5.77
N TYR A 99 -13.02 -4.64 -4.60
CA TYR A 99 -12.98 -5.86 -3.79
C TYR A 99 -13.39 -5.57 -2.35
N ASP A 100 -13.80 -6.62 -1.64
CA ASP A 100 -14.12 -6.56 -0.22
C ASP A 100 -12.85 -6.37 0.59
N PHE A 101 -11.75 -7.00 0.16
CA PHE A 101 -10.40 -6.84 0.70
C PHE A 101 -9.36 -7.11 -0.39
N VAL A 102 -8.18 -6.50 -0.27
CA VAL A 102 -7.02 -6.83 -1.10
C VAL A 102 -5.75 -6.88 -0.23
N GLY A 103 -4.82 -7.77 -0.59
CA GLY A 103 -3.47 -7.82 -0.03
C GLY A 103 -2.45 -7.08 -0.88
N SER A 104 -1.23 -6.92 -0.38
CA SER A 104 -0.12 -6.36 -1.15
C SER A 104 0.31 -7.27 -2.31
N TYR A 105 0.84 -6.67 -3.38
CA TYR A 105 1.46 -7.42 -4.47
C TYR A 105 2.75 -8.13 -4.02
N SER A 106 2.91 -9.36 -4.49
CA SER A 106 4.10 -10.21 -4.37
C SER A 106 4.16 -11.13 -5.60
N GLU A 107 5.31 -11.16 -6.28
CA GLU A 107 5.53 -11.91 -7.52
C GLU A 107 4.52 -11.57 -8.63
N GLY A 108 4.16 -10.28 -8.74
CA GLY A 108 3.20 -9.78 -9.73
C GLY A 108 1.74 -10.14 -9.45
N ARG A 109 1.44 -10.66 -8.26
CA ARG A 109 0.08 -11.09 -7.86
C ARG A 109 -0.30 -10.51 -6.50
N ALA A 110 -1.57 -10.20 -6.33
CA ALA A 110 -2.15 -9.84 -5.04
C ALA A 110 -3.32 -10.77 -4.75
N TRP A 111 -3.50 -11.17 -3.49
CA TRP A 111 -4.74 -11.84 -3.11
C TRP A 111 -5.85 -10.82 -2.89
N VAL A 112 -7.08 -11.23 -3.14
CA VAL A 112 -8.28 -10.42 -2.93
C VAL A 112 -9.39 -11.27 -2.35
N ARG A 113 -10.34 -10.62 -1.69
CA ARG A 113 -11.62 -11.19 -1.31
C ARG A 113 -12.74 -10.51 -2.10
N LYS A 114 -13.64 -11.31 -2.67
CA LYS A 114 -14.88 -10.85 -3.31
C LYS A 114 -15.99 -11.84 -3.04
N ASP A 115 -17.14 -11.37 -2.59
CA ASP A 115 -18.34 -12.17 -2.34
C ASP A 115 -18.07 -13.35 -1.37
N GLY A 116 -17.20 -13.11 -0.37
CA GLY A 116 -16.83 -14.10 0.64
C GLY A 116 -15.79 -15.14 0.19
N GLU A 117 -15.30 -15.06 -1.04
CA GLU A 117 -14.27 -15.97 -1.58
C GLU A 117 -12.95 -15.25 -1.83
N GLU A 118 -11.84 -15.99 -1.69
CA GLU A 118 -10.48 -15.48 -1.92
C GLU A 118 -9.79 -16.12 -3.12
N PHE A 119 -9.03 -15.30 -3.84
CA PHE A 119 -8.25 -15.67 -5.02
C PHE A 119 -7.16 -14.65 -5.31
N HIS A 120 -6.35 -14.89 -6.33
CA HIS A 120 -5.30 -13.97 -6.75
C HIS A 120 -5.65 -13.21 -8.02
N ILE A 121 -5.23 -11.96 -8.09
CA ILE A 121 -5.35 -11.08 -9.25
C ILE A 121 -3.99 -10.71 -9.81
N GLY A 122 -3.96 -10.40 -11.11
CA GLY A 122 -2.81 -9.87 -11.80
C GLY A 122 -2.69 -8.35 -11.67
N LEU A 123 -1.74 -7.78 -12.40
CA LEU A 123 -1.54 -6.32 -12.47
C LEU A 123 -2.69 -5.59 -13.19
N ASP A 124 -3.52 -6.28 -13.95
CA ASP A 124 -4.71 -5.71 -14.58
C ASP A 124 -5.95 -5.73 -13.68
N GLY A 125 -5.82 -6.26 -12.46
CA GLY A 125 -6.94 -6.40 -11.52
C GLY A 125 -7.89 -7.51 -11.89
N LYS A 126 -7.49 -8.49 -12.70
CA LYS A 126 -8.35 -9.64 -13.03
C LYS A 126 -7.86 -10.92 -12.35
N PRO A 127 -8.77 -11.87 -12.04
CA PRO A 127 -8.37 -13.18 -11.53
C PRO A 127 -7.37 -13.86 -12.47
N VAL A 128 -6.28 -14.40 -11.91
CA VAL A 128 -5.25 -15.12 -12.69
C VAL A 128 -5.60 -16.60 -12.90
N TYR A 129 -6.65 -17.09 -12.26
CA TYR A 129 -7.24 -18.43 -12.42
C TYR A 129 -8.72 -18.43 -11.96
N ALA A 130 -9.44 -19.51 -12.28
CA ALA A 130 -10.88 -19.62 -12.03
C ALA A 130 -11.23 -20.13 -10.62
N GLU A 131 -10.35 -20.91 -10.01
CA GLU A 131 -10.56 -21.48 -8.69
C GLU A 131 -10.71 -20.42 -7.59
N ARG A 132 -11.51 -20.76 -6.57
CA ARG A 132 -11.81 -19.93 -5.41
C ARG A 132 -11.57 -20.70 -4.12
N TYR A 133 -11.13 -19.99 -3.08
CA TYR A 133 -10.71 -20.56 -1.79
C TYR A 133 -11.35 -19.79 -0.63
N TYR A 134 -11.36 -20.39 0.55
CA TYR A 134 -11.83 -19.71 1.76
C TYR A 134 -10.75 -18.82 2.37
N SER A 135 -9.47 -19.17 2.16
CA SER A 135 -8.34 -18.33 2.54
C SER A 135 -7.17 -18.57 1.60
N VAL A 136 -6.46 -17.51 1.23
CA VAL A 136 -5.22 -17.58 0.46
C VAL A 136 -4.13 -16.71 1.10
N GLY A 137 -2.88 -17.18 1.08
CA GLY A 137 -1.70 -16.38 1.41
C GLY A 137 -1.06 -15.78 0.16
N SER A 138 -0.18 -14.80 0.35
CA SER A 138 0.63 -14.23 -0.74
C SER A 138 1.52 -15.28 -1.42
N TYR A 139 1.84 -15.04 -2.69
CA TYR A 139 2.82 -15.83 -3.41
C TYR A 139 4.24 -15.60 -2.88
N SER A 140 5.00 -16.69 -2.77
CA SER A 140 6.42 -16.73 -2.50
C SER A 140 7.00 -17.99 -3.15
N GLU A 141 8.11 -17.85 -3.88
CA GLU A 141 8.76 -18.91 -4.64
C GLU A 141 7.79 -19.62 -5.61
N GLY A 142 6.93 -18.85 -6.29
CA GLY A 142 5.96 -19.35 -7.25
C GLY A 142 4.80 -20.15 -6.64
N ARG A 143 4.65 -20.14 -5.31
CA ARG A 143 3.66 -20.90 -4.56
C ARG A 143 2.87 -20.02 -3.61
N ALA A 144 1.61 -20.39 -3.37
CA ALA A 144 0.78 -19.79 -2.34
C ALA A 144 0.09 -20.87 -1.51
N ARG A 145 -0.05 -20.64 -0.20
CA ARG A 145 -0.79 -21.52 0.71
C ARG A 145 -2.27 -21.14 0.69
N VAL A 146 -3.15 -22.12 0.55
CA VAL A 146 -4.60 -21.90 0.46
C VAL A 146 -5.39 -22.89 1.32
N TRP A 147 -6.55 -22.47 1.82
CA TRP A 147 -7.48 -23.29 2.59
C TRP A 147 -8.76 -23.53 1.79
N LYS A 148 -9.09 -24.81 1.58
CA LYS A 148 -10.34 -25.25 0.96
C LYS A 148 -10.65 -26.67 1.39
N ASN A 149 -11.93 -26.99 1.58
CA ASN A 149 -12.41 -28.32 1.99
C ASN A 149 -11.73 -28.86 3.27
N GLY A 150 -11.54 -27.98 4.27
CA GLY A 150 -11.04 -28.37 5.59
C GLY A 150 -9.53 -28.65 5.67
N THR A 151 -8.75 -28.28 4.66
CA THR A 151 -7.30 -28.50 4.67
C THR A 151 -6.51 -27.37 4.02
N TRP A 152 -5.26 -27.20 4.47
CA TRP A 152 -4.26 -26.32 3.88
C TRP A 152 -3.47 -27.08 2.83
N PHE A 153 -3.24 -26.47 1.68
CA PHE A 153 -2.33 -27.00 0.65
C PHE A 153 -1.68 -25.87 -0.14
N HIS A 154 -0.66 -26.20 -0.93
CA HIS A 154 0.01 -25.25 -1.81
C HIS A 154 -0.58 -25.29 -3.22
N ILE A 155 -0.68 -24.11 -3.84
CA ILE A 155 -1.02 -23.93 -5.25
C ILE A 155 0.14 -23.29 -6.00
N GLY A 156 0.25 -23.62 -7.29
CA GLY A 156 1.20 -22.99 -8.20
C GLY A 156 0.59 -21.78 -8.91
N LEU A 157 1.29 -21.30 -9.94
CA LEU A 157 0.86 -20.15 -10.75
C LEU A 157 -0.46 -20.38 -11.50
N THR A 158 -0.84 -21.63 -11.74
CA THR A 158 -2.11 -21.99 -12.41
C THR A 158 -3.31 -22.01 -11.47
N GLY A 159 -3.13 -21.78 -10.17
CA GLY A 159 -4.20 -21.93 -9.18
C GLY A 159 -4.58 -23.38 -8.90
N LYS A 160 -3.78 -24.37 -9.31
CA LYS A 160 -4.04 -25.78 -9.02
C LYS A 160 -3.14 -26.25 -7.89
N ARG A 161 -3.65 -27.21 -7.11
CA ARG A 161 -2.88 -27.86 -6.04
C ARG A 161 -1.61 -28.47 -6.63
N ILE A 162 -0.48 -28.21 -6.00
CA ILE A 162 0.79 -28.88 -6.30
C ILE A 162 0.86 -30.15 -5.44
N ALA A 163 1.31 -31.26 -6.03
CA ALA A 163 1.67 -32.45 -5.27
C ALA A 163 3.01 -32.22 -4.59
N GLU A 164 3.10 -32.49 -3.29
CA GLU A 164 4.35 -32.46 -2.53
C GLU A 164 5.32 -33.55 -2.99
#